data_AF-A0A0P9TH86-F1
#
_entry.id   AF-A0A0P9TH86-F1
#
_cell.length_a   1.000
_cell.length_b   1.000
_cell.length_c   1.000
_cell.angle_alpha   90.00
_cell.angle_beta   90.00
_cell.angle_gamma   90.00
#
_symmetry.space_group_name_H-M   'P 1'
#
loop_
_entity.id
_entity.type
_entity.pdbx_description
1 polymer ?
#
loop_
_entity_poly.entity_id
_entity_poly.type
_entity_poly.pdbx_seq_one_letter_code
_entity_poly.pdbx_strand_id
1 'polypeptide(L)' 'MFSVPLEFFRQDTREHTHRIDYEGRSWYVPSYRYGGYKIWGLTAIMIVELVNVLYDTKISLHHPPERSTT' A
#
# COMPACT_ATOMS: atom_id res chain seq x y z
N MET A 1 8.53 7.31 -18.23
CA MET A 1 9.27 6.75 -17.07
C MET A 1 9.15 7.74 -15.93
N PHE A 2 8.85 7.28 -14.72
CA PHE A 2 8.81 8.12 -13.52
C PHE A 2 9.44 7.36 -12.35
N SER A 3 9.86 8.09 -11.32
CA SER A 3 10.46 7.52 -10.11
C SER A 3 9.76 8.09 -8.88
N VAL A 4 9.64 7.28 -7.83
CA VAL A 4 9.01 7.65 -6.56
C VAL A 4 9.99 7.31 -5.43
N PRO A 5 10.27 8.22 -4.49
CA PRO A 5 11.08 7.93 -3.32
C PRO A 5 10.46 6.80 -2.48
N LEU A 6 11.24 5.88 -1.95
CA LEU A 6 10.69 4.78 -1.12
C LEU A 6 10.09 5.31 0.19
N GLU A 7 10.63 6.41 0.70
CA GLU A 7 10.15 7.12 1.90
C GLU A 7 8.70 7.61 1.76
N PHE A 8 8.22 7.78 0.53
CA PHE A 8 6.82 8.11 0.27
C PHE A 8 5.90 6.96 0.69
N PHE A 9 6.25 5.71 0.33
CA PHE A 9 5.46 4.53 0.69
C PHE A 9 5.58 4.18 2.18
N ARG A 10 6.72 4.51 2.80
CA ARG A 10 6.96 4.29 4.24
C ARG A 10 5.91 4.97 5.13
N GLN A 11 5.36 6.09 4.68
CA GLN A 11 4.36 6.87 5.41
C GLN A 11 2.93 6.30 5.27
N ASP A 12 2.76 5.29 4.41
CA ASP A 12 1.47 4.69 4.06
C ASP A 12 0.37 5.71 3.73
N THR A 13 0.70 6.73 2.93
CA THR A 13 -0.24 7.77 2.48
C THR A 13 -1.18 7.24 1.39
N ARG A 14 -2.05 6.30 1.77
CA ARG A 14 -3.01 5.65 0.88
C ARG A 14 -4.07 6.66 0.41
N GLU A 15 -4.31 6.72 -0.90
CA GLU A 15 -5.48 7.41 -1.44
C GLU A 15 -6.75 6.60 -1.17
N HIS A 16 -6.68 5.30 -1.47
CA HIS A 16 -7.75 4.34 -1.27
C HIS A 16 -7.16 2.98 -0.88
N THR A 17 -7.98 2.13 -0.26
CA THR A 17 -7.64 0.71 -0.06
C THR A 17 -8.62 -0.14 -0.84
N HIS A 18 -8.12 -0.95 -1.77
CA HIS A 18 -8.92 -1.92 -2.49
C HIS A 18 -8.97 -3.23 -1.70
N ARG A 19 -10.18 -3.74 -1.46
CA ARG A 19 -10.36 -5.09 -0.93
C ARG A 19 -10.43 -6.08 -2.08
N ILE A 20 -9.55 -7.08 -2.08
CA ILE A 20 -9.50 -8.14 -3.09
C ILE A 20 -9.67 -9.46 -2.35
N ASP A 21 -10.75 -10.18 -2.64
CA ASP A 21 -11.00 -11.50 -2.09
C ASP A 21 -10.40 -12.55 -3.05
N TYR A 22 -9.34 -13.25 -2.62
CA TYR A 22 -8.61 -14.25 -3.43
C TYR A 22 -8.28 -15.49 -2.59
N GLU A 23 -8.63 -16.68 -3.10
CA GLU A 23 -8.43 -17.99 -2.43
C GLU A 23 -8.90 -18.02 -0.96
N GLY A 24 -10.06 -17.43 -0.68
CA GLY A 24 -10.62 -17.38 0.67
C GLY A 24 -9.91 -16.40 1.62
N ARG A 25 -8.97 -15.60 1.12
CA ARG A 25 -8.28 -14.54 1.87
C ARG A 25 -8.68 -13.16 1.35
N SER A 26 -8.97 -12.24 2.26
CA SER A 26 -9.19 -10.83 1.92
C SER A 26 -7.87 -10.07 1.99
N TRP A 27 -7.52 -9.43 0.89
CA TRP A 27 -6.36 -8.55 0.76
C TRP A 27 -6.82 -7.08 0.77
N TYR A 28 -6.12 -6.24 1.53
CA TYR A 28 -6.40 -4.82 1.71
C TYR A 28 -5.27 -4.00 1.07
N VAL A 29 -5.31 -3.93 -0.26
CA VAL A 29 -4.22 -3.41 -1.08
C VAL A 29 -4.30 -1.88 -1.17
N PRO A 30 -3.26 -1.14 -0.79
CA PRO A 30 -3.24 0.29 -0.93
C PRO A 30 -3.19 0.73 -2.38
N SER A 31 -3.81 1.88 -2.65
CA SER A 31 -3.64 2.66 -3.86
C SER A 31 -2.94 3.95 -3.47
N TYR A 32 -1.83 4.25 -4.13
CA TYR A 32 -1.08 5.48 -3.91
C TYR A 32 -1.21 6.42 -5.11
N ARG A 33 -1.19 7.73 -4.83
CA ARG A 33 -1.12 8.78 -5.85
C ARG A 33 0.19 9.53 -5.67
N TYR A 34 0.99 9.58 -6.73
CA TYR A 34 2.23 10.36 -6.74
C TYR A 34 2.24 11.26 -7.98
N GLY A 35 2.11 12.57 -7.76
CA GLY A 35 1.83 13.52 -8.83
C GLY A 35 0.55 13.12 -9.59
N GLY A 36 0.66 12.95 -10.91
CA GLY A 36 -0.44 12.50 -11.76
C GLY A 36 -0.62 10.98 -11.88
N TYR A 37 0.24 10.18 -11.25
CA TYR A 37 0.28 8.73 -11.44
C TYR A 37 -0.40 7.98 -10.30
N LYS A 38 -1.15 6.92 -10.63
CA LYS A 38 -1.78 6.00 -9.68
C LYS A 38 -1.00 4.68 -9.64
N ILE A 39 -0.64 4.24 -8.44
CA ILE A 39 0.10 3.00 -8.17
C ILE A 39 -0.81 2.09 -7.35
N TRP A 40 -1.16 0.92 -7.89
CA TRP A 40 -2.20 0.06 -7.34
C TRP A 40 -2.02 -1.39 -7.79
N GLY A 41 -2.84 -2.30 -7.25
CA GLY A 41 -2.81 -3.72 -7.61
C GLY A 41 -1.52 -4.41 -7.15
N LEU A 42 -1.04 -5.38 -7.94
CA LEU A 42 0.14 -6.18 -7.59
C LEU A 42 1.40 -5.34 -7.37
N THR A 43 1.57 -4.25 -8.11
CA THR A 43 2.71 -3.33 -7.92
C THR A 43 2.71 -2.73 -6.53
N ALA A 44 1.55 -2.32 -6.01
CA ALA A 44 1.45 -1.79 -4.65
C ALA A 44 1.71 -2.87 -3.60
N ILE A 45 1.29 -4.11 -3.84
CA ILE A 45 1.63 -5.26 -2.97
C ILE A 45 3.15 -5.42 -2.88
N MET A 46 3.84 -5.49 -4.02
CA MET A 46 5.30 -5.65 -4.05
C MET A 46 6.03 -4.51 -3.33
N ILE A 47 5.56 -3.27 -3.47
CA ILE A 47 6.14 -2.11 -2.80
C ILE A 47 5.92 -2.18 -1.29
N VAL A 48 4.72 -2.54 -0.83
CA VAL A 48 4.42 -2.69 0.62
C VAL A 48 5.32 -3.75 1.26
N GLU A 49 5.45 -4.91 0.62
CA GLU A 49 6.34 -5.97 1.11
C GLU A 49 7.79 -5.48 1.19
N LEU A 50 8.27 -4.78 0.16
CA LEU A 50 9.61 -4.22 0.14
C LEU A 50 9.84 -3.21 1.28
N VAL A 51 8.93 -2.25 1.49
CA VAL A 51 9.12 -1.24 2.54
C VAL A 51 8.97 -1.82 3.95
N ASN A 52 8.12 -2.83 4.13
CA ASN A 52 8.04 -3.55 5.39
C ASN A 52 9.38 -4.23 5.72
N VAL A 53 10.02 -4.86 4.73
CA VAL A 53 11.34 -5.50 4.90
C VAL A 53 12.43 -4.46 5.17
N LEU A 54 12.43 -3.33 4.46
CA LEU A 54 13.49 -2.32 4.57
C LEU A 54 13.37 -1.42 5.80
N TYR A 55 12.15 -1.09 6.23
CA TYR A 55 11.89 -0.03 7.22
C TYR A 55 11.02 -0.48 8.42
N ASP A 56 10.64 -1.76 8.52
CA ASP A 56 9.77 -2.29 9.58
C ASP A 56 8.44 -1.52 9.76
N THR A 57 7.82 -1.07 8.67
CA THR A 57 6.62 -0.21 8.70
C THR A 57 5.34 -0.89 9.14
N LYS A 58 5.32 -2.22 9.24
CA LYS A 58 4.17 -3.05 9.68
C LYS A 58 2.86 -2.76 8.93
N ILE A 59 2.95 -2.34 7.67
CA ILE A 59 1.79 -2.08 6.82
C ILE A 59 1.11 -3.41 6.52
N SER A 60 -0.10 -3.62 7.03
CA SER A 60 -0.83 -4.88 6.80
C SER A 60 -1.55 -4.88 5.45
N LEU A 61 -1.42 -6.01 4.74
CA LEU A 61 -2.21 -6.33 3.54
C LEU A 61 -3.35 -7.31 3.83
N HIS A 62 -3.44 -7.86 5.04
CA HIS A 62 -4.45 -8.88 5.40
C HIS A 62 -5.52 -8.38 6.37
N HIS A 63 -5.31 -7.19 6.93
CA HIS A 63 -6.26 -6.52 7.78
C HIS A 63 -6.66 -5.18 7.16
N PRO A 64 -7.89 -4.71 7.40
CA PRO A 64 -8.25 -3.35 7.04
C PRO A 64 -7.30 -2.35 7.73
N PRO A 65 -6.92 -1.25 7.06
CA PRO A 65 -6.07 -0.23 7.68
C PRO A 65 -6.78 0.32 8.92
N GLU A 66 -6.01 0.61 9.97
CA GLU A 66 -6.54 1.32 11.12
C GLU A 66 -7.08 2.66 10.63
N ARG A 67 -8.38 2.90 10.86
CA ARG A 67 -8.99 4.18 10.51
C ARG A 67 -8.31 5.23 11.36
N SER A 68 -7.59 6.16 10.75
CA SER A 68 -7.21 7.41 11.40
C SER A 68 -8.51 8.09 11.83
N THR A 69 -8.85 7.95 13.11
CA THR A 69 -9.88 8.75 13.75
C THR A 69 -9.37 10.19 13.68
N THR A 70 -10.15 11.04 13.01
CA THR A 70 -9.93 12.49 12.95
C THR A 70 -9.96 13.09 14.34
#